data_AF-A0A160V6X1-F1
#
_entry.id   AF-A0A160V6X1-F1
#
_cell.length_a   1.000
_cell.length_b   1.000
_cell.length_c   1.000
_cell.angle_alpha   90.00
_cell.angle_beta   90.00
_cell.angle_gamma   90.00
#
_symmetry.space_group_name_H-M   'P 1'
#
loop_
_entity.id
_entity.type
_entity.pdbx_description
1 polymer ?
#
loop_
_entity_poly.entity_id
_entity_poly.type
_entity_poly.pdbx_seq_one_letter_code
_entity_poly.pdbx_strand_id
1 'polypeptide(L)' 'MSMDSLVANENAQQAVDGLFAVSGAHGPFENDDLERYYRDVCMETLVASQIPDLVREWLGKHLFGIPADVWPRWG' A
#
# COMPACT_ATOMS: atom_id res chain seq x y z
N MET A 1 -2.84 -1.12 13.80
CA MET A 1 -1.75 -1.35 12.82
C MET A 1 -0.67 -0.32 13.06
N SER A 2 0.62 -0.68 12.92
CA SER A 2 1.74 0.25 13.11
C SER A 2 2.07 0.97 11.79
N MET A 3 2.55 2.22 11.85
CA MET A 3 3.07 2.95 10.68
C MET A 3 4.14 2.13 9.95
N ASP A 4 4.98 1.40 10.69
CA ASP A 4 6.06 0.58 10.12
C ASP A 4 5.51 -0.55 9.25
N SER A 5 4.41 -1.19 9.66
CA SER A 5 3.77 -2.24 8.87
C SER A 5 3.13 -1.70 7.58
N LEU A 6 2.63 -0.46 7.62
CA LEU A 6 2.08 0.20 6.44
C LEU A 6 3.18 0.54 5.43
N VAL A 7 4.28 1.15 5.91
CA VAL A 7 5.44 1.50 5.08
C VAL A 7 6.09 0.24 4.50
N ALA A 8 6.15 -0.85 5.26
CA ALA A 8 6.65 -2.13 4.75
C ALA A 8 5.81 -2.66 3.58
N ASN A 9 4.47 -2.58 3.67
CA ASN A 9 3.57 -3.02 2.61
C ASN A 9 3.68 -2.14 1.36
N GLU A 10 3.75 -0.82 1.52
CA GLU A 10 3.95 0.11 0.40
C GLU A 10 5.29 -0.13 -0.32
N ASN A 11 6.36 -0.35 0.45
CA ASN A 11 7.67 -0.65 -0.13
C ASN A 11 7.69 -2.00 -0.85
N ALA A 12 7.01 -3.02 -0.30
CA ALA A 12 6.85 -4.33 -0.92
C ALA A 12 6.09 -4.21 -2.25
N GLN A 13 4.99 -3.46 -2.27
CA GLN A 13 4.22 -3.21 -3.49
C GLN A 13 5.06 -2.49 -4.54
N GLN A 14 5.75 -1.41 -4.18
CA GLN A 14 6.59 -0.66 -5.11
C GLN A 14 7.72 -1.52 -5.71
N ALA A 15 8.34 -2.39 -4.89
CA ALA A 15 9.40 -3.28 -5.35
C ALA A 15 8.87 -4.33 -6.35
N VAL A 16 7.70 -4.91 -6.05
CA VAL A 16 7.08 -5.94 -6.89
C VAL A 16 6.50 -5.34 -8.18
N ASP A 17 5.95 -4.13 -8.13
CA ASP A 17 5.54 -3.35 -9.31
C ASP A 17 6.72 -3.08 -10.25
N GLY A 18 7.86 -2.67 -9.68
CA GLY A 18 9.10 -2.45 -10.44
C GLY A 18 9.62 -3.74 -11.09
N LEU A 19 9.60 -4.85 -10.36
CA LEU A 19 10.01 -6.15 -10.87
C LEU A 19 9.09 -6.64 -11.99
N PHE A 20 7.78 -6.46 -11.84
CA PHE A 20 6.78 -6.81 -12.85
C PHE A 20 6.93 -5.95 -14.11
N ALA A 21 7.18 -4.65 -13.97
CA ALA A 21 7.41 -3.73 -15.08
C ALA A 21 8.67 -4.09 -15.88
N VAL A 22 9.77 -4.47 -15.22
CA VAL A 22 11.03 -4.90 -15.88
C VAL A 22 10.87 -6.26 -16.57
N SER A 23 10.03 -7.15 -16.02
CA SER A 23 9.79 -8.48 -16.56
C SER A 23 9.04 -8.47 -17.90
N GLY A 24 8.41 -7.33 -18.25
CA GLY A 24 7.75 -7.14 -19.54
C GLY A 24 6.71 -8.24 -19.82
N ALA A 25 6.67 -8.74 -21.07
CA ALA A 25 5.74 -9.78 -21.47
C ALA A 25 6.00 -11.16 -20.84
N HIS A 26 7.13 -11.34 -20.13
CA HIS A 26 7.45 -12.59 -19.44
C HIS A 26 6.82 -12.70 -18.05
N GLY A 27 6.52 -11.55 -17.42
CA GLY A 27 5.90 -11.50 -16.09
C GLY A 27 4.51 -12.14 -15.97
N PRO A 28 3.61 -12.07 -16.98
CA PRO A 28 2.29 -12.70 -16.93
C PRO A 28 2.25 -14.16 -17.42
N PHE A 29 3.38 -14.79 -17.75
CA PHE A 29 3.36 -16.19 -18.19
C PHE A 29 3.19 -17.14 -17.00
N GLU A 30 2.20 -18.04 -17.10
CA GLU A 30 1.76 -19.00 -16.07
C GLU A 30 2.85 -19.91 -15.48
N ASN A 31 4.00 -20.04 -16.14
CA ASN A 31 5.10 -20.89 -15.66
C ASN A 31 5.95 -20.24 -14.56
N ASP A 32 5.88 -18.92 -14.39
CA ASP A 32 6.65 -18.19 -13.38
C ASP A 32 5.76 -17.75 -12.21
N ASP A 33 6.23 -17.95 -10.97
CA ASP A 33 5.48 -17.57 -9.76
C ASP A 33 5.33 -16.03 -9.59
N LEU A 34 5.96 -15.22 -10.45
CA LEU A 34 6.01 -13.76 -10.34
C LEU A 34 4.61 -13.13 -10.40
N GLU A 35 3.75 -13.59 -11.31
CA GLU A 35 2.38 -13.10 -11.44
C GLU A 35 1.56 -13.39 -10.16
N ARG A 36 1.78 -14.57 -9.55
CA ARG A 36 1.14 -14.93 -8.28
C ARG A 36 1.62 -14.03 -7.15
N TYR A 37 2.92 -13.83 -7.00
CA TYR A 37 3.47 -12.94 -5.97
C TYR A 37 3.00 -11.49 -6.14
N TYR A 38 2.90 -11.01 -7.38
CA TYR A 38 2.33 -9.70 -7.69
C TYR A 38 0.89 -9.58 -7.20
N ARG A 39 0.03 -10.56 -7.56
CA ARG A 39 -1.37 -10.56 -7.10
C ARG A 39 -1.50 -10.66 -5.59
N ASP A 40 -0.71 -11.50 -4.94
CA ASP A 40 -0.78 -11.72 -3.50
C ASP A 40 -0.45 -10.42 -2.73
N VAL A 41 0.58 -9.68 -3.17
CA VAL A 41 0.96 -8.38 -2.59
C VAL A 41 -0.11 -7.31 -2.83
N CYS A 42 -0.73 -7.28 -4.01
CA CYS A 42 -1.85 -6.36 -4.28
C CYS A 42 -3.12 -6.71 -3.48
N MET A 43 -3.36 -8.00 -3.20
CA MET A 43 -4.52 -8.42 -2.40
C MET A 43 -4.31 -8.15 -0.91
N GLU A 44 -3.07 -8.22 -0.42
CA GLU A 44 -2.73 -7.86 0.95
C GLU A 44 -3.07 -6.39 1.26
N THR A 45 -2.91 -5.49 0.29
CA THR A 45 -3.21 -4.06 0.44
C THR A 45 -4.70 -3.69 0.29
N LEU A 46 -5.54 -4.60 -0.20
CA LEU A 46 -7.00 -4.41 -0.32
C LEU A 46 -7.77 -4.66 0.98
N VAL A 47 -7.14 -5.21 2.02
CA VAL A 47 -7.78 -5.37 3.33
C VAL A 47 -8.07 -3.99 3.93
N ALA A 48 -9.35 -3.71 4.20
CA ALA A 48 -9.91 -2.39 4.59
C ALA A 48 -9.21 -1.66 5.77
N SER A 49 -8.31 -2.32 6.51
CA SER A 49 -7.48 -1.69 7.54
C SER A 49 -6.20 -1.05 6.99
N GLN A 50 -5.92 -1.16 5.69
CA GLN A 50 -4.69 -0.69 5.03
C GLN A 50 -4.91 0.49 4.07
N ILE A 51 -5.97 1.30 4.22
CA ILE A 51 -6.05 2.57 3.46
C ILE A 51 -4.94 3.48 3.99
N PRO A 52 -3.82 3.63 3.26
CA PRO A 52 -2.61 4.25 3.83
C PRO A 52 -2.85 5.71 4.16
N ASP A 53 -3.70 6.36 3.36
CA ASP A 53 -4.10 7.75 3.54
C ASP A 53 -4.84 7.97 4.85
N LEU A 54 -5.67 7.02 5.27
CA LEU A 54 -6.46 7.14 6.50
C LEU A 54 -5.57 7.00 7.74
N VAL A 55 -4.57 6.12 7.68
CA VAL A 55 -3.55 5.97 8.74
C VAL A 55 -2.61 7.19 8.78
N ARG A 56 -2.17 7.70 7.62
CA ARG A 56 -1.37 8.92 7.52
C ARG A 56 -2.11 10.14 8.03
N GLU A 57 -3.38 10.29 7.68
CA GLU A 57 -4.23 11.38 8.16
C GLU A 57 -4.39 11.29 9.68
N TRP A 58 -4.71 10.11 10.21
CA TRP A 58 -4.84 9.90 11.65
C TRP A 58 -3.54 10.21 12.40
N LEU A 59 -2.40 9.72 11.91
CA LEU A 59 -1.09 9.99 12.50
C LEU A 59 -0.72 11.47 12.41
N GLY A 60 -0.94 12.11 11.26
CA GLY A 60 -0.71 13.54 11.07
C GLY A 60 -1.55 14.36 12.05
N LYS A 61 -2.85 14.06 12.16
CA LYS A 61 -3.74 14.70 13.14
C LYS A 61 -3.22 14.52 14.56
N HIS A 62 -2.79 13.31 14.94
CA HIS A 62 -2.21 13.04 16.25
C HIS A 62 -0.92 13.85 16.52
N LEU A 63 0.00 13.89 15.55
CA LEU A 63 1.28 14.62 15.66
C LEU A 63 1.10 16.14 15.79
N PHE A 64 0.08 16.70 15.14
CA PHE A 64 -0.22 18.13 15.18
C PHE A 64 -1.28 18.51 16.23
N GLY A 65 -1.75 17.56 17.05
CA GLY A 65 -2.77 17.80 18.08
C GLY A 65 -4.15 18.17 17.51
N ILE A 66 -4.45 17.77 16.27
CA ILE A 66 -5.71 18.00 15.60
C ILE A 66 -6.69 16.88 15.99
N PRO A 67 -7.94 17.19 16.39
CA PRO A 67 -8.94 16.17 16.68
C PRO A 67 -9.26 15.29 15.46
N ALA A 68 -9.47 13.99 15.68
CA ALA A 68 -9.66 13.00 14.62
C ALA A 68 -10.90 13.26 13.74
N ASP A 69 -11.93 13.88 14.31
CA ASP A 69 -13.23 14.19 13.72
C ASP A 69 -13.23 15.46 12.85
N VAL A 70 -12.13 16.22 12.84
CA VAL A 70 -12.02 17.45 12.04
C VAL A 70 -11.66 17.12 10.61
N TRP A 71 -12.47 17.55 9.65
CA TRP A 71 -12.24 17.35 8.22
C TRP A 71 -11.61 18.58 7.54
N PRO A 72 -10.82 18.39 6.46
CA PRO A 72 -10.32 19.49 5.64
C PRO A 72 -11.47 20.32 5.05
N ARG A 73 -11.28 21.64 4.91
CA ARG A 73 -12.33 22.56 4.41
C ARG A 73 -12.40 22.65 2.87
N TRP A 74 -11.62 21.84 2.15
CA TRP A 74 -11.47 21.94 0.68
C TRP A 74 -12.05 20.72 -0.05
N GLY A 75 -13.21 20.22 0.41
CA GLY A 75 -13.93 19.13 -0.28
C GLY A 75 -14.27 19.46 -1.73
#